data_AF-X2H7Z8-F1
#
_entry.id   AF-X2H7Z8-F1
#
_cell.length_a   1.000
_cell.length_b   1.000
_cell.length_c   1.000
_cell.angle_alpha   90.00
_cell.angle_beta   90.00
_cell.angle_gamma   90.00
#
_symmetry.space_group_name_H-M   'P 1'
#
loop_
_entity.id
_entity.type
_entity.pdbx_description
1 polymer ?
#
loop_
_entity_poly.entity_id
_entity_poly.type
_entity_poly.pdbx_seq_one_letter_code
_entity_poly.pdbx_strand_id
1 'polypeptide(L)'
;MNTNLLLEQYEQLNYVVEQMLIDTQKEDWESLISWQPKYHQLTENLKLTDGLTFIESIPLQHQDVIKMYFNNIISYHQQLVQLMHARRRELSKLIGEQVDYQTKINSYQKIADLL
;
A
#
# COMPACT_ATOMS: atom_id res chain seq x y z
N MET A 1 13.68 -25.31 5.54
CA MET A 1 12.80 -24.55 4.63
C MET A 1 13.11 -24.98 3.20
N ASN A 2 12.16 -24.93 2.27
CA ASN A 2 12.41 -25.24 0.86
C ASN A 2 12.68 -23.92 0.11
N THR A 3 13.79 -23.82 -0.64
CA THR A 3 14.16 -22.64 -1.43
C THR A 3 13.04 -22.22 -2.39
N ASN A 4 12.32 -23.19 -2.95
CA ASN A 4 11.21 -22.92 -3.86
C ASN A 4 10.05 -22.22 -3.16
N LEU A 5 9.79 -22.56 -1.90
CA LEU A 5 8.74 -21.93 -1.10
C LEU A 5 9.09 -20.48 -0.78
N LEU A 6 10.36 -20.20 -0.47
CA LEU A 6 10.81 -18.83 -0.22
C LEU A 6 10.70 -17.98 -1.49
N LEU A 7 11.14 -18.50 -2.62
CA LEU A 7 11.02 -17.83 -3.92
C LEU A 7 9.56 -17.51 -4.24
N GLU A 8 8.67 -18.49 -4.07
CA GLU A 8 7.23 -18.32 -4.29
C GLU A 8 6.63 -17.24 -3.36
N GLN A 9 7.02 -17.21 -2.09
CA GLN A 9 6.55 -16.17 -1.16
C GLN A 9 6.99 -14.76 -1.58
N TYR A 10 8.23 -14.61 -2.06
CA TYR A 10 8.72 -13.32 -2.59
C TYR A 10 8.03 -12.94 -3.89
N GLU A 11 7.79 -13.88 -4.80
CA GLU A 11 7.04 -13.65 -6.04
C GLU A 11 5.61 -13.18 -5.73
N GLN A 12 4.92 -13.89 -4.83
CA GLN A 12 3.56 -13.54 -4.42
C GLN A 12 3.51 -12.17 -3.74
N LEU A 13 4.48 -11.85 -2.87
CA LEU A 13 4.54 -10.54 -2.24
C LEU A 13 4.81 -9.44 -3.26
N ASN A 14 5.73 -9.67 -4.21
CA ASN A 14 6.00 -8.73 -5.30
C ASN A 14 4.74 -8.43 -6.10
N TYR A 15 4.00 -9.47 -6.50
CA TYR A 15 2.73 -9.32 -7.20
C TYR A 15 1.70 -8.54 -6.39
N VAL A 16 1.51 -8.87 -5.11
CA VAL A 16 0.53 -8.18 -4.26
C VAL A 16 0.85 -6.70 -4.12
N VAL A 17 2.11 -6.33 -3.87
CA VAL A 17 2.50 -4.93 -3.71
C VAL A 17 2.38 -4.17 -5.04
N GLU A 18 2.65 -4.83 -6.17
CA GLU A 18 2.39 -4.27 -7.50
C GLU A 18 0.90 -3.99 -7.74
N GLN A 19 0.01 -4.94 -7.42
CA GLN A 19 -1.44 -4.74 -7.55
C GLN A 19 -1.93 -3.60 -6.64
N MET A 20 -1.45 -3.54 -5.39
CA MET A 20 -1.76 -2.44 -4.50
C MET A 20 -1.33 -1.08 -5.07
N LEU A 21 -0.17 -1.01 -5.72
CA LEU A 21 0.28 0.22 -6.38
C LEU A 21 -0.64 0.59 -7.55
N ILE A 22 -1.00 -0.38 -8.40
CA ILE A 22 -1.92 -0.17 -9.54
C ILE A 22 -3.29 0.32 -9.07
N ASP A 23 -3.86 -0.31 -8.05
CA ASP A 23 -5.16 0.05 -7.50
C ASP A 23 -5.12 1.45 -6.88
N THR A 24 -4.03 1.80 -6.19
CA THR A 24 -3.80 3.16 -5.67
C THR A 24 -3.75 4.20 -6.79
N GLN A 25 -3.07 3.90 -7.90
CA GLN A 25 -2.98 4.80 -9.06
C GLN A 25 -4.32 4.99 -9.78
N LYS A 26 -5.17 3.96 -9.76
CA LYS A 26 -6.54 4.01 -10.30
C LYS A 26 -7.56 4.61 -9.34
N GLU A 27 -7.15 4.95 -8.12
CA GLU A 27 -8.02 5.35 -7.02
C GLU A 27 -9.07 4.27 -6.65
N ASP A 28 -8.79 3.00 -6.94
CA ASP A 28 -9.63 1.86 -6.54
C ASP A 28 -9.31 1.45 -5.11
N TRP A 29 -9.85 2.22 -4.16
CA TRP A 29 -9.59 2.03 -2.73
C TRP A 29 -10.18 0.73 -2.18
N GLU A 30 -11.26 0.22 -2.76
CA GLU A 30 -11.89 -1.03 -2.33
C GLU A 30 -11.00 -2.23 -2.68
N SER A 31 -10.54 -2.29 -3.94
CA SER A 31 -9.58 -3.32 -4.37
C SER A 31 -8.28 -3.22 -3.58
N LEU A 32 -7.75 -2.01 -3.35
CA LEU A 32 -6.56 -1.79 -2.54
C LEU A 32 -6.68 -2.35 -1.11
N ILE A 33 -7.82 -2.11 -0.45
CA ILE A 33 -8.07 -2.61 0.91
C ILE A 33 -8.19 -4.14 0.91
N SER A 34 -8.78 -4.72 -0.14
CA SER A 34 -8.93 -6.17 -0.26
C SER A 34 -7.60 -6.94 -0.26
N TRP A 35 -6.51 -6.30 -0.70
CA TRP A 35 -5.16 -6.89 -0.69
C TRP A 35 -4.48 -6.89 0.68
N GLN A 36 -4.93 -6.06 1.63
CA GLN A 36 -4.26 -5.88 2.94
C GLN A 36 -4.09 -7.18 3.73
N PRO A 37 -5.09 -8.08 3.85
CA PRO A 37 -4.93 -9.33 4.59
C PRO A 37 -3.84 -10.21 3.99
N LYS A 38 -3.80 -10.33 2.66
CA LYS A 38 -2.80 -11.14 1.95
C LYS A 38 -1.40 -10.55 2.08
N TYR A 39 -1.27 -9.22 1.94
CA TYR A 39 -0.02 -8.52 2.19
C TYR A 39 0.50 -8.78 3.61
N HIS A 40 -0.37 -8.64 4.61
CA HIS A 40 0.00 -8.87 6.00
C HIS A 40 0.50 -10.30 6.22
N GLN A 41 -0.28 -11.30 5.79
CA GLN A 41 0.08 -12.71 5.89
C GLN A 41 1.44 -13.02 5.25
N LEU A 42 1.69 -12.53 4.03
CA LEU A 42 2.95 -12.77 3.31
C LEU A 42 4.15 -12.12 4.02
N THR A 43 3.99 -10.89 4.52
CA THR A 43 5.07 -10.21 5.24
C THR A 43 5.38 -10.87 6.59
N GLU A 44 4.38 -11.37 7.31
CA GLU A 44 4.58 -12.13 8.54
C GLU A 44 5.29 -13.46 8.27
N ASN A 45 4.88 -14.19 7.23
CA ASN A 45 5.52 -15.43 6.83
C ASN A 45 7.02 -15.22 6.53
N LEU A 46 7.35 -14.17 5.77
CA LEU A 46 8.75 -13.85 5.44
C LEU A 46 9.57 -13.43 6.68
N LYS A 47 9.00 -12.64 7.61
CA LYS A 47 9.68 -12.27 8.87
C LYS A 47 10.02 -13.49 9.74
N LEU A 48 9.13 -14.47 9.81
CA LEU A 48 9.35 -15.72 10.55
C LEU A 48 10.41 -16.62 9.91
N THR A 49 10.80 -16.31 8.68
CA THR A 49 11.76 -17.11 7.90
C THR A 49 13.21 -16.68 8.11
N ASP A 50 13.49 -15.60 8.86
CA ASP A 50 14.84 -15.06 9.14
C ASP A 50 15.69 -15.94 10.08
N GLY A 51 15.94 -17.19 9.68
CA GLY A 51 17.12 -17.95 10.07
C GLY A 51 18.24 -17.72 9.06
N LEU A 52 19.15 -16.79 9.36
CA LEU A 52 20.33 -16.38 8.57
C LEU A 52 21.16 -17.53 7.96
N THR A 53 21.04 -18.75 8.50
CA THR A 53 21.73 -19.96 8.01
C THR A 53 21.18 -20.53 6.70
N PHE A 54 20.02 -20.09 6.20
CA PHE A 54 19.40 -20.67 4.99
C PHE A 54 19.92 -20.05 3.68
N ILE A 55 20.33 -18.78 3.69
CA ILE A 55 20.67 -18.01 2.48
C ILE A 55 21.91 -18.57 1.77
N GLU A 56 22.89 -19.09 2.52
CA GLU A 56 24.12 -19.69 1.95
C GLU A 56 23.86 -20.98 1.16
N SER A 57 22.72 -21.64 1.38
CA SER A 57 22.33 -22.88 0.68
C SER A 57 21.47 -22.66 -0.57
N ILE A 58 21.10 -21.41 -0.86
CA ILE A 58 20.25 -21.05 -2.01
C ILE A 58 21.11 -20.95 -3.27
N PRO A 59 20.75 -21.61 -4.39
CA PRO A 59 21.45 -21.44 -5.67
C PRO A 59 21.50 -19.97 -6.10
N LEU A 60 22.63 -19.50 -6.62
CA LEU A 60 22.84 -18.09 -7.00
C LEU A 60 21.71 -17.51 -7.86
N GLN A 61 21.20 -18.27 -8.83
CA GLN A 61 20.08 -17.85 -9.67
C GLN A 61 18.82 -17.50 -8.86
N HIS A 62 18.50 -18.26 -7.82
CA HIS A 62 17.35 -18.00 -6.96
C HIS A 62 17.62 -16.79 -6.06
N GLN A 63 18.86 -16.58 -5.62
CA GLN A 63 19.23 -15.38 -4.85
C GLN A 63 19.06 -14.10 -5.68
N ASP A 64 19.46 -14.12 -6.96
CA ASP A 64 19.34 -12.95 -7.83
C ASP A 64 17.88 -12.58 -8.10
N VAL A 65 17.02 -13.59 -8.31
CA VAL A 65 15.58 -13.37 -8.47
C VAL A 65 14.94 -12.86 -7.18
N ILE A 66 15.29 -13.42 -6.02
CA ILE A 66 14.80 -12.92 -4.71
C ILE A 66 15.23 -11.47 -4.48
N LYS A 67 16.48 -11.10 -4.81
CA LYS A 67 16.97 -9.72 -4.72
C LYS A 67 16.19 -8.78 -5.65
N MET A 68 15.91 -9.22 -6.87
CA MET A 68 15.08 -8.46 -7.81
C MET A 68 13.68 -8.21 -7.22
N TYR A 69 12.99 -9.25 -6.74
CA TYR A 69 11.68 -9.10 -6.11
C TYR A 69 11.73 -8.19 -4.88
N PHE A 70 12.75 -8.33 -4.03
CA PHE A 70 12.94 -7.47 -2.87
C PHE A 70 13.06 -5.99 -3.29
N ASN A 71 13.89 -5.68 -4.28
CA ASN A 71 14.05 -4.31 -4.77
C ASN A 71 12.75 -3.75 -5.35
N ASN A 72 12.00 -4.57 -6.10
CA ASN A 72 10.70 -4.19 -6.63
C ASN A 72 9.70 -3.90 -5.50
N ILE A 73 9.58 -4.79 -4.52
CA ILE A 73 8.70 -4.63 -3.35
C ILE A 73 8.99 -3.31 -2.63
N ILE A 74 10.27 -3.00 -2.38
CA ILE A 74 10.67 -1.74 -1.73
C ILE A 74 10.30 -0.54 -2.59
N SER A 75 10.60 -0.59 -3.90
CA SER A 75 10.28 0.50 -4.84
C SER A 75 8.77 0.76 -4.91
N TYR A 76 7.95 -0.29 -5.07
CA TYR A 76 6.50 -0.16 -5.13
C TYR A 76 5.92 0.36 -3.81
N HIS A 77 6.41 -0.12 -2.68
CA HIS A 77 5.97 0.34 -1.37
C HIS A 77 6.26 1.84 -1.16
N GLN A 78 7.45 2.31 -1.57
CA GLN A 78 7.79 3.73 -1.50
C GLN A 78 6.84 4.59 -2.34
N GLN A 79 6.53 4.16 -3.56
CA GLN A 79 5.59 4.87 -4.43
C GLN A 79 4.17 4.88 -3.85
N LEU A 80 3.71 3.75 -3.33
CA LEU A 80 2.41 3.62 -2.68
C LEU A 80 2.26 4.57 -1.49
N VAL A 81 3.28 4.65 -0.62
CA VAL A 81 3.28 5.59 0.52
C VAL A 81 3.19 7.04 0.06
N GLN A 82 3.94 7.41 -1.00
CA GLN A 82 3.89 8.77 -1.56
C GLN A 82 2.50 9.12 -2.10
N LEU A 83 1.88 8.21 -2.86
CA LEU A 83 0.54 8.38 -3.41
C LEU A 83 -0.51 8.49 -2.31
N MET A 84 -0.49 7.59 -1.32
CA MET A 84 -1.41 7.63 -0.18
C MET A 84 -1.28 8.93 0.61
N HIS A 85 -0.06 9.43 0.81
CA HIS A 85 0.16 10.71 1.47
C HIS A 85 -0.35 11.90 0.65
N ALA A 86 -0.14 11.90 -0.67
CA ALA A 86 -0.68 12.92 -1.55
C ALA A 86 -2.21 12.92 -1.50
N ARG A 87 -2.83 11.76 -1.66
CA ARG A 87 -4.29 11.63 -1.61
C ARG A 87 -4.87 12.05 -0.28
N ARG A 88 -4.25 11.65 0.84
CA ARG A 88 -4.68 12.08 2.18
C ARG A 88 -4.67 13.61 2.34
N ARG A 89 -3.64 14.29 1.80
CA ARG A 89 -3.59 15.76 1.82
C ARG A 89 -4.71 16.38 1.00
N GLU A 90 -4.99 15.84 -0.19
CA GLU A 90 -6.10 16.31 -1.05
C GLU A 90 -7.44 16.15 -0.35
N LEU A 91 -7.73 14.96 0.19
CA LEU A 91 -8.97 14.69 0.92
C LEU A 91 -9.12 15.62 2.13
N SER A 92 -8.04 15.87 2.89
CA SER A 92 -8.08 16.79 4.03
C SER A 92 -8.46 18.21 3.61
N LYS A 93 -7.95 18.66 2.46
CA LYS A 93 -8.28 19.98 1.91
C LYS A 93 -9.74 20.04 1.47
N LEU A 94 -10.23 19.04 0.73
CA LEU A 94 -11.62 18.98 0.26
C LEU A 94 -12.61 18.96 1.43
N ILE A 95 -12.32 18.18 2.48
CA ILE A 95 -13.15 18.15 3.69
C ILE A 95 -13.16 19.52 4.37
N GLY A 96 -12.00 20.16 4.51
CA GLY A 96 -11.90 21.51 5.09
C GLY A 96 -12.67 22.56 4.30
N GLU A 97 -12.55 22.55 2.97
CA GLU A 97 -13.31 23.43 2.08
C GLU A 97 -14.82 23.20 2.20
N GLN A 98 -15.28 21.94 2.23
CA GLN A 98 -16.69 21.61 2.39
C GLN A 98 -17.27 22.14 3.72
N VAL A 99 -16.51 22.04 4.81
CA VAL A 99 -16.94 22.56 6.13
C VAL A 99 -17.08 24.09 6.11
N ASP A 100 -16.14 24.80 5.47
CA ASP A 100 -16.22 26.26 5.32
C ASP A 100 -17.43 26.66 4.47
N TYR A 101 -17.65 25.99 3.34
CA TYR A 101 -18.83 26.21 2.49
C TYR A 101 -20.13 25.97 3.26
N GLN A 102 -20.25 24.87 4.01
CA GLN A 102 -21.44 24.60 4.81
C GLN A 102 -21.66 25.66 5.90
N THR A 103 -20.59 26.15 6.52
CA THR A 103 -20.65 27.22 7.53
C THR A 103 -21.19 28.51 6.94
N LYS A 104 -20.73 28.88 5.73
CA LYS A 104 -21.24 30.04 4.99
C LYS A 104 -22.72 29.89 4.66
N ILE A 105 -23.15 28.75 4.11
CA ILE A 105 -24.56 28.46 3.81
C ILE A 105 -25.42 28.60 5.07
N ASN A 106 -25.01 27.96 6.17
CA ASN A 106 -25.74 28.03 7.44
C ASN A 106 -25.85 29.47 7.97
N SER A 107 -24.82 30.30 7.74
CA SER A 107 -24.84 31.72 8.14
C SER A 107 -25.80 32.53 7.28
N TYR A 108 -25.83 32.30 5.97
CA TYR A 108 -26.79 32.96 5.08
C TYR A 108 -28.24 32.56 5.40
N GLN A 109 -28.49 31.27 5.68
CA GLN A 109 -29.82 30.79 6.10
C GLN A 109 -30.30 31.53 7.36
N LYS A 110 -29.44 31.63 8.39
CA LYS A 110 -29.76 32.36 9.62
C LYS A 110 -30.08 33.84 9.39
N ILE A 111 -29.39 34.50 8.46
CA ILE A 111 -29.68 35.90 8.13
C ILE A 111 -31.03 36.00 7.40
N ALA A 112 -31.29 35.10 6.46
CA ALA A 112 -32.56 35.06 5.73
C ALA A 112 -33.75 34.80 6.67
N ASP A 113 -33.60 33.95 7.69
CA ASP A 113 -34.64 33.65 8.69
C ASP A 113 -34.95 34.85 9.62
N LEU A 114 -34.11 35.89 9.61
CA LEU A 114 -34.29 37.12 10.40
C LEU A 114 -34.94 38.28 9.61
N LEU A 115 -35.19 38.08 8.30
CA LEU A 115 -35.84 39.05 7.41
C LEU A 115 -37.32 38.69 7.19
#